data_AF-A0A089JN48-F1
#
_entry.id   AF-A0A089JN48-F1
#
_cell.length_a   1.000
_cell.length_b   1.000
_cell.length_c   1.000
_cell.angle_alpha   90.00
_cell.angle_beta   90.00
_cell.angle_gamma   90.00
#
_symmetry.space_group_name_H-M   'P 1'
#
loop_
_entity.id
_entity.type
_entity.pdbx_description
1 polymer ?
#
loop_
_entity_poly.entity_id
_entity_poly.type
_entity_poly.pdbx_seq_one_letter_code
_entity_poly.pdbx_strand_id
1 'polypeptide(L)'
;MPKAKPEMRIIFIPIVLLFIVFLILPLVVLFIRSFETGQGYSVSNYLTILKDQEIRESIGNSMKVSGVTALITTVLAFILAYSIHCTRIYRPLKSIIRTGILIPMLLPTITYGFAIMYSFGNQGLITKIFGRNLFEIYGFNGLLIGYVIYTLPSAFLLIHNSFKYIDKKFIVVSKLMGDGTLRSFMNTIVRPLWGTLGGAFVLSFILSFTDFGIPASVGGTYNVVATQLYQVMLGAIPDFNNGAVIAVLMLIPAAFGVVLLTYLEKFNFHYDKVTEIEMIPNKGRDSVLGLISSVILIGLLAVFAVMFVAPLMNGYPYDLTFTFKHFVDVFQSSDLINVYKNSLLVAGLTAIVGTIVAYAAAIINVRTPIKGKATFDILSMVTNTVPGMVLGLSYLLLFNNSSLKGTFTILVLCTLVHYFTTPYLMAKNSLAKMNPSWETTAELLGDSWLQTIRRVILPNSASTVIEMVSYYFINAMVTISGIIFLVTAQTSVVASKIKELQHFAKFNEVFVLSILIFCTNLIIKLLGDYLQKRQSNSR
;
A
#
# COMPACT_ATOMS: atom_id res chain seq x y z
N MET A 1 -26.17 9.73 30.22
CA MET A 1 -25.45 9.10 29.09
C MET A 1 -26.39 8.09 28.43
N PRO A 2 -26.64 8.17 27.12
CA PRO A 2 -27.50 7.19 26.46
C PRO A 2 -26.90 5.79 26.63
N LYS A 3 -27.72 4.82 27.06
CA LYS A 3 -27.31 3.42 27.20
C LYS A 3 -27.04 2.83 25.81
N ALA A 4 -26.03 1.97 25.69
CA ALA A 4 -25.74 1.28 24.44
C ALA A 4 -26.94 0.42 24.02
N LYS A 5 -27.48 0.70 22.82
CA LYS A 5 -28.62 -0.02 22.23
C LYS A 5 -28.22 -1.47 21.87
N PRO A 6 -29.15 -2.43 21.90
CA PRO A 6 -28.86 -3.83 21.57
C PRO A 6 -28.32 -3.99 20.13
N GLU A 7 -28.86 -3.21 19.18
CA GLU A 7 -28.43 -3.17 17.78
C GLU A 7 -26.92 -2.91 17.65
N MET A 8 -26.39 -1.97 18.45
CA MET A 8 -24.98 -1.61 18.42
C MET A 8 -24.10 -2.78 18.90
N ARG A 9 -24.58 -3.56 19.89
CA ARG A 9 -23.86 -4.74 20.41
C ARG A 9 -23.87 -5.89 19.39
N ILE A 10 -25.00 -6.08 18.70
CA ILE A 10 -25.14 -7.08 17.64
C ILE A 10 -24.17 -6.84 16.49
N ILE A 11 -23.82 -5.58 16.19
CA ILE A 11 -22.80 -5.27 15.18
C ILE A 11 -21.37 -5.37 15.76
N PHE A 12 -21.18 -4.94 17.01
CA PHE A 12 -19.86 -4.96 17.65
C PHE A 12 -19.29 -6.37 17.81
N ILE A 13 -20.09 -7.33 18.31
CA ILE A 13 -19.62 -8.67 18.67
C ILE A 13 -19.09 -9.44 17.43
N PRO A 14 -19.81 -9.54 16.29
CA PRO A 14 -19.33 -10.26 15.12
C PRO A 14 -18.07 -9.64 14.50
N ILE A 15 -17.95 -8.31 14.50
CA ILE A 15 -16.75 -7.66 13.96
C ILE A 15 -15.55 -7.97 14.85
N VAL A 16 -15.69 -7.85 16.17
CA VAL A 16 -14.61 -8.20 17.10
C VAL A 16 -14.25 -9.68 16.97
N LEU A 17 -15.24 -10.57 16.86
CA LEU A 17 -15.03 -12.00 16.66
C LEU A 17 -14.30 -12.29 15.35
N LEU A 18 -14.64 -11.60 14.26
CA LEU A 18 -13.93 -11.69 12.98
C LEU A 18 -12.45 -11.38 13.16
N PHE A 19 -12.09 -10.27 13.83
CA PHE A 19 -10.68 -9.95 14.07
C PHE A 19 -10.00 -10.90 15.06
N ILE A 20 -10.71 -11.43 16.05
CA ILE A 20 -10.13 -12.46 16.93
C ILE A 20 -9.77 -13.70 16.11
N VAL A 21 -10.68 -14.19 15.27
CA VAL A 21 -10.49 -15.44 14.50
C VAL A 21 -9.53 -15.27 13.32
N PHE A 22 -9.54 -14.11 12.67
CA PHE A 22 -8.79 -13.88 11.43
C PHE A 22 -7.60 -12.93 11.58
N LEU A 23 -7.34 -12.33 12.75
CA LEU A 23 -6.11 -11.56 12.98
C LEU A 23 -5.35 -12.08 14.19
N ILE A 24 -5.99 -12.13 15.35
CA ILE A 24 -5.30 -12.44 16.61
C ILE A 24 -4.94 -13.93 16.68
N LEU A 25 -5.90 -14.83 16.45
CA LEU A 25 -5.67 -16.27 16.54
C LEU A 25 -4.59 -16.78 15.55
N PRO A 26 -4.58 -16.40 14.26
CA PRO A 26 -3.50 -16.78 13.35
C PRO A 26 -2.13 -16.32 13.84
N LEU A 27 -2.01 -15.08 14.31
CA LEU A 27 -0.74 -14.53 14.81
C LEU A 27 -0.28 -15.24 16.09
N VAL A 28 -1.20 -15.58 16.99
CA VAL A 28 -0.89 -16.38 18.19
C VAL A 28 -0.40 -17.77 17.80
N VAL A 29 -1.05 -18.42 16.83
CA VAL A 29 -0.64 -19.74 16.33
C VAL A 29 0.72 -19.68 15.66
N LEU A 30 0.98 -18.65 14.86
CA LEU A 30 2.30 -18.40 14.27
C LEU A 30 3.36 -18.19 15.36
N PHE A 31 3.05 -17.42 16.39
CA PHE A 31 3.96 -17.19 17.51
C PHE A 31 4.24 -18.51 18.27
N ILE A 32 3.23 -19.31 18.58
CA ILE A 32 3.41 -20.62 19.24
C ILE A 32 4.24 -21.56 18.36
N ARG A 33 3.94 -21.63 17.06
CA ARG A 33 4.68 -22.45 16.08
C ARG A 33 6.17 -22.10 16.02
N SER A 34 6.54 -20.84 16.24
CA SER A 34 7.94 -20.42 16.25
C SER A 34 8.78 -21.08 17.37
N PHE A 35 8.14 -21.49 18.48
CA PHE A 35 8.79 -22.20 19.57
C PHE A 35 8.65 -23.73 19.48
N GLU A 36 7.84 -24.24 18.54
CA GLU A 36 7.57 -25.68 18.45
C GLU A 36 8.76 -26.41 17.81
N THR A 37 9.11 -27.55 18.38
CA THR A 37 10.17 -28.44 17.91
C THR A 37 9.66 -29.88 17.94
N GLY A 38 10.39 -30.81 17.30
CA GLY A 38 10.02 -32.22 17.31
C GLY A 38 9.96 -32.86 18.72
N GLN A 39 10.53 -32.21 19.75
CA GLN A 39 10.53 -32.70 21.14
C GLN A 39 9.76 -31.79 22.13
N GLY A 40 8.95 -30.84 21.64
CA GLY A 40 8.18 -29.91 22.46
C GLY A 40 8.51 -28.45 22.17
N TYR A 41 8.40 -27.57 23.17
CA TYR A 41 8.65 -26.13 22.98
C TYR A 41 10.07 -25.73 23.41
N SER A 42 10.80 -25.04 22.53
CA SER A 42 12.16 -24.57 22.78
C SER A 42 12.49 -23.30 21.98
N VAL A 43 13.48 -22.54 22.44
CA VAL A 43 14.04 -21.36 21.75
C VAL A 43 15.10 -21.78 20.72
N SER A 44 15.38 -23.08 20.57
CA SER A 44 16.40 -23.60 19.64
C SER A 44 16.21 -23.12 18.21
N ASN A 45 14.97 -23.02 17.71
CA ASN A 45 14.70 -22.54 16.35
C ASN A 45 15.23 -21.12 16.14
N TYR A 46 15.04 -20.22 17.12
CA TYR A 46 15.59 -18.87 17.06
C TYR A 46 17.11 -18.87 17.02
N LEU A 47 17.76 -19.75 17.79
CA LEU A 47 19.22 -19.88 17.78
C LEU A 47 19.74 -20.42 16.45
N THR A 48 19.03 -21.38 15.84
CA THR A 48 19.37 -21.91 14.50
C THR A 48 19.28 -20.79 13.45
N ILE A 49 18.17 -20.05 13.44
CA ILE A 49 17.92 -18.97 12.49
C ILE A 49 18.92 -17.83 12.63
N LEU A 50 19.29 -17.45 13.87
CA LEU A 50 20.28 -16.39 14.11
C LEU A 50 21.72 -16.80 13.78
N LYS A 51 22.02 -18.11 13.78
CA LYS A 51 23.32 -18.65 13.36
C LYS A 51 23.41 -18.85 11.85
N ASP A 52 22.28 -19.02 11.18
CA ASP A 52 22.20 -19.14 9.73
C ASP A 52 22.72 -17.85 9.06
N GLN A 53 23.79 -17.98 8.29
CA GLN A 53 24.44 -16.85 7.64
C GLN A 53 23.55 -16.23 6.57
N GLU A 54 22.85 -17.04 5.78
CA GLU A 54 22.01 -16.56 4.68
C GLU A 54 20.80 -15.78 5.22
N ILE A 55 20.17 -16.28 6.29
CA ILE A 55 19.04 -15.58 6.90
C ILE A 55 19.49 -14.27 7.55
N ARG A 56 20.61 -14.27 8.27
CA ARG A 56 21.17 -13.06 8.88
C ARG A 56 21.55 -12.01 7.83
N GLU A 57 22.17 -12.43 6.73
CA GLU A 57 22.46 -11.57 5.59
C GLU A 57 21.17 -11.01 4.97
N SER A 58 20.13 -11.84 4.82
CA SER A 58 18.84 -11.40 4.28
C SER A 58 18.14 -10.32 5.14
N ILE A 59 18.23 -10.44 6.48
CA ILE A 59 17.71 -9.44 7.42
C ILE A 59 18.50 -8.13 7.26
N GLY A 60 19.83 -8.20 7.26
CA GLY A 60 20.70 -7.03 7.08
C GLY A 60 20.49 -6.34 5.74
N ASN A 61 20.33 -7.13 4.68
CA ASN A 61 20.06 -6.68 3.32
C ASN A 61 18.71 -5.95 3.22
N SER A 62 17.65 -6.51 3.83
CA SER A 62 16.33 -5.87 3.94
C SER A 62 16.41 -4.55 4.70
N MET A 63 17.06 -4.52 5.87
CA MET A 63 17.21 -3.29 6.66
C MET A 63 17.96 -2.21 5.86
N LYS A 64 19.04 -2.57 5.17
CA LYS A 64 19.86 -1.67 4.36
C LYS A 64 19.08 -1.09 3.18
N VAL A 65 18.47 -1.94 2.35
CA VAL A 65 17.76 -1.48 1.15
C VAL A 65 16.52 -0.66 1.51
N SER A 66 15.76 -1.06 2.53
CA SER A 66 14.58 -0.33 2.99
C SER A 66 14.92 1.00 3.63
N GLY A 67 16.00 1.08 4.41
CA GLY A 67 16.47 2.33 5.02
C GLY A 67 16.92 3.36 3.97
N VAL A 68 17.71 2.92 2.98
CA VAL A 68 18.18 3.80 1.89
C VAL A 68 17.01 4.22 1.00
N THR A 69 16.10 3.30 0.67
CA THR A 69 14.87 3.60 -0.06
C THR A 69 14.06 4.67 0.68
N ALA A 70 13.77 4.45 1.96
CA ALA A 70 12.96 5.35 2.75
C ALA A 70 13.51 6.78 2.78
N LEU A 71 14.83 6.93 2.88
CA LEU A 71 15.49 8.22 2.83
C LEU A 71 15.31 8.89 1.46
N ILE A 72 15.66 8.19 0.38
CA ILE A 72 15.59 8.73 -0.99
C ILE A 72 14.14 9.08 -1.34
N THR A 73 13.19 8.18 -1.09
CA THR A 73 11.78 8.39 -1.36
C THR A 73 11.24 9.60 -0.61
N THR A 74 11.58 9.77 0.68
CA THR A 74 11.13 10.93 1.47
C THR A 74 11.65 12.24 0.90
N VAL A 75 12.92 12.28 0.50
CA VAL A 75 13.52 13.46 -0.13
C VAL A 75 12.85 13.78 -1.46
N LEU A 76 12.66 12.79 -2.34
CA LEU A 76 11.99 12.99 -3.64
C LEU A 76 10.53 13.41 -3.47
N ALA A 77 9.79 12.77 -2.58
CA ALA A 77 8.41 13.11 -2.25
C ALA A 77 8.30 14.54 -1.71
N PHE A 78 9.22 14.95 -0.84
CA PHE A 78 9.30 16.33 -0.35
C PHE A 78 9.56 17.32 -1.48
N ILE A 79 10.53 17.06 -2.36
CA ILE A 79 10.83 17.92 -3.52
C ILE A 79 9.58 18.09 -4.40
N LEU A 80 8.90 16.99 -4.73
CA LEU A 80 7.69 17.02 -5.57
C LEU A 80 6.53 17.78 -4.91
N ALA A 81 6.29 17.54 -3.62
CA ALA A 81 5.24 18.22 -2.89
C ALA A 81 5.56 19.72 -2.70
N TYR A 82 6.82 20.06 -2.42
CA TYR A 82 7.31 21.42 -2.33
C TYR A 82 7.17 22.16 -3.66
N SER A 83 7.53 21.52 -4.78
CA SER A 83 7.32 22.06 -6.12
C SER A 83 5.85 22.40 -6.36
N ILE A 84 4.90 21.51 -6.01
CA ILE A 84 3.48 21.77 -6.23
C ILE A 84 2.95 22.92 -5.36
N HIS A 85 3.33 22.96 -4.08
CA HIS A 85 2.72 23.87 -3.10
C HIS A 85 3.43 25.22 -2.96
N CYS A 86 4.75 25.27 -3.13
CA CYS A 86 5.57 26.45 -2.82
C CYS A 86 6.11 27.20 -4.06
N THR A 87 5.71 26.80 -5.26
CA THR A 87 6.12 27.46 -6.53
C THR A 87 4.92 27.91 -7.36
N ARG A 88 5.13 28.80 -8.34
CA ARG A 88 4.13 29.17 -9.35
C ARG A 88 4.32 28.39 -10.66
N ILE A 89 4.67 27.10 -10.60
CA ILE A 89 4.68 26.23 -11.79
C ILE A 89 3.31 26.25 -12.49
N TYR A 90 3.32 26.14 -13.82
CA TYR A 90 2.12 26.09 -14.67
C TYR A 90 1.07 25.10 -14.11
N ARG A 91 -0.16 25.59 -13.91
CA ARG A 91 -1.24 24.86 -13.20
C ARG A 91 -1.49 23.44 -13.72
N PRO A 92 -1.59 23.17 -15.04
CA PRO A 92 -1.82 21.81 -15.50
C PRO A 92 -0.59 20.92 -15.31
N LEU A 93 0.65 21.45 -15.34
CA LEU A 93 1.83 20.65 -14.99
C LEU A 93 1.76 20.15 -13.54
N LYS A 94 1.26 20.97 -12.59
CA LYS A 94 1.01 20.50 -11.22
C LYS A 94 0.00 19.35 -11.16
N SER A 95 -1.04 19.41 -11.99
CA SER A 95 -2.03 18.33 -12.11
C SER A 95 -1.43 17.06 -12.70
N ILE A 96 -0.61 17.18 -13.75
CA ILE A 96 0.08 16.06 -14.39
C ILE A 96 1.06 15.40 -13.40
N ILE A 97 1.85 16.19 -12.66
CA ILE A 97 2.76 15.67 -11.64
C ILE A 97 1.96 14.92 -10.55
N ARG A 98 0.91 15.54 -10.01
CA ARG A 98 0.09 14.91 -8.95
C ARG A 98 -0.52 13.59 -9.42
N THR A 99 -1.16 13.57 -10.59
CA THR A 99 -1.83 12.37 -11.09
C THR A 99 -0.80 11.32 -11.50
N GLY A 100 0.25 11.73 -12.22
CA GLY A 100 1.28 10.84 -12.75
C GLY A 100 2.07 10.10 -11.67
N ILE A 101 2.35 10.74 -10.53
CA ILE A 101 2.98 10.08 -9.37
C ILE A 101 2.09 8.98 -8.79
N LEU A 102 0.76 9.10 -8.89
CA LEU A 102 -0.17 8.12 -8.30
C LEU A 102 -0.45 6.92 -9.22
N ILE A 103 -0.17 7.04 -10.53
CA ILE A 103 -0.43 6.00 -11.53
C ILE A 103 0.19 4.64 -11.16
N PRO A 104 1.46 4.55 -10.68
CA PRO A 104 2.06 3.26 -10.35
C PRO A 104 1.29 2.47 -9.30
N MET A 105 0.57 3.12 -8.36
CA MET A 105 -0.19 2.43 -7.31
C MET A 105 -1.28 1.48 -7.85
N LEU A 106 -1.60 1.58 -9.14
CA LEU A 106 -2.58 0.72 -9.82
C LEU A 106 -1.97 -0.61 -10.29
N LEU A 107 -0.65 -0.81 -10.14
CA LEU A 107 0.10 -1.97 -10.63
C LEU A 107 0.56 -2.91 -9.51
N PRO A 108 0.56 -4.24 -9.73
CA PRO A 108 1.21 -5.23 -8.86
C PRO A 108 2.69 -4.93 -8.64
N THR A 109 3.20 -5.10 -7.42
CA THR A 109 4.62 -4.82 -7.11
C THR A 109 5.59 -5.67 -7.92
N ILE A 110 5.22 -6.91 -8.23
CA ILE A 110 6.02 -7.78 -9.10
C ILE A 110 6.20 -7.21 -10.52
N THR A 111 5.22 -6.46 -11.02
CA THR A 111 5.31 -5.79 -12.33
C THR A 111 6.41 -4.74 -12.33
N TYR A 112 6.69 -4.08 -11.19
CA TYR A 112 7.74 -3.07 -11.10
C TYR A 112 9.11 -3.69 -11.35
N GLY A 113 9.40 -4.85 -10.75
CA GLY A 113 10.69 -5.49 -10.95
C GLY A 113 10.88 -6.01 -12.38
N PHE A 114 9.81 -6.51 -13.04
CA PHE A 114 9.89 -6.85 -14.47
C PHE A 114 10.04 -5.62 -15.37
N ALA A 115 9.31 -4.55 -15.08
CA ALA A 115 9.43 -3.29 -15.81
C ALA A 115 10.85 -2.74 -15.73
N ILE A 116 11.50 -2.84 -14.56
CA ILE A 116 12.90 -2.46 -14.36
C ILE A 116 13.84 -3.41 -15.10
N MET A 117 13.65 -4.72 -14.96
CA MET A 117 14.48 -5.73 -15.62
C MET A 117 14.48 -5.56 -17.14
N TYR A 118 13.32 -5.29 -17.74
CA TYR A 118 13.19 -5.08 -19.18
C TYR A 118 13.52 -3.64 -19.64
N SER A 119 13.50 -2.65 -18.73
CA SER A 119 13.92 -1.28 -19.07
C SER A 119 15.43 -1.11 -18.99
N PHE A 120 16.04 -1.58 -17.91
CA PHE A 120 17.47 -1.37 -17.63
C PHE A 120 18.32 -2.61 -17.90
N GLY A 121 17.73 -3.77 -18.20
CA GLY A 121 18.44 -5.02 -18.54
C GLY A 121 19.55 -4.86 -19.57
N ASN A 122 20.40 -5.87 -19.72
CA ASN A 122 21.50 -5.87 -20.71
C ASN A 122 21.03 -5.53 -22.14
N GLN A 123 19.77 -5.82 -22.47
CA GLN A 123 19.14 -5.50 -23.75
C GLN A 123 17.87 -4.65 -23.59
N GLY A 124 17.71 -3.98 -22.44
CA GLY A 124 16.51 -3.22 -22.10
C GLY A 124 16.37 -1.90 -22.87
N LEU A 125 15.17 -1.30 -22.79
CA LEU A 125 14.82 -0.08 -23.52
C LEU A 125 15.83 1.05 -23.29
N ILE A 126 16.13 1.31 -22.03
CA ILE A 126 16.99 2.41 -21.59
C ILE A 126 18.44 2.07 -21.93
N THR A 127 18.87 0.83 -21.71
CA THR A 127 20.22 0.37 -22.06
C THR A 127 20.51 0.53 -23.54
N LYS A 128 19.56 0.21 -24.42
CA LYS A 128 19.70 0.42 -25.86
C LYS A 128 19.80 1.89 -26.25
N ILE A 129 19.06 2.78 -25.58
CA ILE A 129 19.14 4.23 -25.81
C ILE A 129 20.52 4.78 -25.41
N PHE A 130 21.09 4.30 -24.29
CA PHE A 130 22.40 4.74 -23.82
C PHE A 130 23.59 3.97 -24.41
N GLY A 131 23.34 2.87 -25.14
CA GLY A 131 24.36 2.02 -25.76
C GLY A 131 25.25 1.25 -24.78
N ARG A 132 24.98 1.31 -23.47
CA ARG A 132 25.74 0.61 -22.42
C ARG A 132 24.89 0.36 -21.18
N ASN A 133 25.27 -0.64 -20.40
CA ASN A 133 24.71 -0.85 -19.07
C ASN A 133 25.12 0.30 -18.15
N LEU A 134 24.15 0.97 -17.54
CA LEU A 134 24.40 2.07 -16.61
C LEU A 134 24.88 1.57 -15.24
N PHE A 135 24.36 0.42 -14.80
CA PHE A 135 24.67 -0.24 -13.53
C PHE A 135 24.17 -1.69 -13.57
N GLU A 136 24.63 -2.52 -12.62
CA GLU A 136 24.07 -3.86 -12.41
C GLU A 136 22.68 -3.74 -11.78
N ILE A 137 21.68 -4.30 -12.46
CA ILE A 137 20.26 -4.15 -12.05
C ILE A 137 19.86 -5.25 -11.09
N TYR A 138 20.36 -6.46 -11.32
CA TYR A 138 20.12 -7.58 -10.42
C TYR A 138 20.82 -7.31 -9.09
N GLY A 139 20.05 -7.35 -8.01
CA GLY A 139 20.54 -7.05 -6.67
C GLY A 139 20.19 -5.64 -6.17
N PHE A 140 21.06 -5.04 -5.37
CA PHE A 140 20.74 -3.85 -4.58
C PHE A 140 20.20 -2.67 -5.40
N ASN A 141 20.78 -2.37 -6.57
CA ASN A 141 20.39 -1.19 -7.34
C ASN A 141 18.99 -1.34 -7.97
N GLY A 142 18.66 -2.50 -8.55
CA GLY A 142 17.33 -2.73 -9.10
C GLY A 142 16.26 -2.76 -8.02
N LEU A 143 16.57 -3.33 -6.86
CA LEU A 143 15.71 -3.27 -5.67
C LEU A 143 15.47 -1.82 -5.23
N LEU A 144 16.54 -1.03 -5.14
CA LEU A 144 16.46 0.37 -4.71
C LEU A 144 15.58 1.19 -5.66
N ILE A 145 15.80 1.07 -6.97
CA ILE A 145 14.99 1.78 -7.98
C ILE A 145 13.53 1.34 -7.90
N GLY A 146 13.28 0.03 -7.83
CA GLY A 146 11.94 -0.52 -7.71
C GLY A 146 11.21 -0.01 -6.47
N TYR A 147 11.86 -0.07 -5.32
CA TYR A 147 11.27 0.39 -4.09
C TYR A 147 11.07 1.90 -4.04
N VAL A 148 11.97 2.70 -4.61
CA VAL A 148 11.75 4.15 -4.71
C VAL A 148 10.51 4.43 -5.54
N ILE A 149 10.38 3.81 -6.72
CA ILE A 149 9.21 4.00 -7.60
C ILE A 149 7.91 3.50 -6.93
N TYR A 150 7.98 2.39 -6.19
CA TYR A 150 6.84 1.81 -5.48
C TYR A 150 6.38 2.64 -4.27
N THR A 151 7.32 3.15 -3.47
CA THR A 151 6.99 3.85 -2.21
C THR A 151 6.75 5.35 -2.39
N LEU A 152 7.23 5.94 -3.49
CA LEU A 152 7.08 7.37 -3.79
C LEU A 152 5.63 7.87 -3.80
N PRO A 153 4.65 7.18 -4.40
CA PRO A 153 3.27 7.65 -4.43
C PRO A 153 2.66 7.82 -3.03
N SER A 154 2.89 6.83 -2.17
CA SER A 154 2.38 6.82 -0.79
C SER A 154 3.05 7.91 0.07
N ALA A 155 4.38 8.03 -0.02
CA ALA A 155 5.13 9.08 0.68
C ALA A 155 4.74 10.49 0.18
N PHE A 156 4.59 10.66 -1.13
CA PHE A 156 4.16 11.91 -1.76
C PHE A 156 2.76 12.30 -1.29
N LEU A 157 1.80 11.37 -1.26
CA LEU A 157 0.43 11.66 -0.84
C LEU A 157 0.37 12.13 0.61
N LEU A 158 1.14 11.48 1.50
CA LEU A 158 1.26 11.87 2.90
C LEU A 158 1.80 13.29 3.04
N ILE A 159 2.95 13.58 2.43
CA ILE A 159 3.58 14.91 2.49
C ILE A 159 2.71 15.98 1.81
N HIS A 160 2.15 15.67 0.62
CA HIS A 160 1.28 16.56 -0.15
C HIS A 160 0.04 17.00 0.65
N ASN A 161 -0.55 16.09 1.42
CA ASN A 161 -1.70 16.40 2.26
C ASN A 161 -1.30 17.27 3.46
N SER A 162 -0.17 17.01 4.11
CA SER A 162 0.32 17.86 5.21
C SER A 162 0.66 19.28 4.74
N PHE A 163 1.20 19.45 3.53
CA PHE A 163 1.48 20.77 2.96
C PHE A 163 0.24 21.67 2.83
N LYS A 164 -0.97 21.09 2.71
CA LYS A 164 -2.22 21.87 2.67
C LYS A 164 -2.49 22.60 3.97
N TYR A 165 -1.93 22.14 5.08
CA TYR A 165 -2.14 22.73 6.40
C TYR A 165 -1.08 23.78 6.76
N ILE A 166 -0.01 23.95 5.97
CA ILE A 166 1.04 24.93 6.29
C ILE A 166 0.62 26.32 5.85
N ASP A 167 0.53 27.27 6.80
CA ASP A 167 0.33 28.68 6.45
C ASP A 167 1.63 29.28 5.90
N LYS A 168 1.57 29.69 4.62
CA LYS A 168 2.72 30.28 3.92
C LYS A 168 3.03 31.70 4.41
N LYS A 169 2.20 32.32 5.27
CA LYS A 169 2.39 33.67 5.85
C LYS A 169 3.71 33.74 6.60
N PHE A 170 4.04 32.66 7.28
CA PHE A 170 5.27 32.58 8.06
C PHE A 170 6.53 32.76 7.21
N ILE A 171 6.49 32.43 5.91
CA ILE A 171 7.62 32.72 4.99
C ILE A 171 7.82 34.24 4.83
N VAL A 172 6.72 35.00 4.69
CA VAL A 172 6.78 36.45 4.55
C VAL A 172 7.16 37.10 5.88
N VAL A 173 6.56 36.66 6.99
CA VAL A 173 6.85 37.17 8.33
C VAL A 173 8.30 36.93 8.71
N SER A 174 8.81 35.71 8.50
CA SER A 174 10.21 35.36 8.76
C SER A 174 11.17 36.26 7.98
N LYS A 175 10.88 36.55 6.70
CA LYS A 175 11.68 37.52 5.92
C LYS A 175 11.59 38.95 6.47
N LEU A 176 10.42 39.39 6.92
CA LEU A 176 10.25 40.72 7.54
C LEU A 176 11.01 40.83 8.87
N MET A 177 11.14 39.73 9.62
CA MET A 177 11.93 39.66 10.85
C MET A 177 13.45 39.58 10.62
N GLY A 178 13.91 39.62 9.36
CA GLY A 178 15.33 39.58 9.02
C GLY A 178 15.94 38.18 9.01
N ASP A 179 15.14 37.11 9.02
CA ASP A 179 15.69 35.75 8.89
C ASP A 179 16.30 35.54 7.49
N GLY A 180 17.47 34.88 7.45
CA GLY A 180 18.07 34.39 6.21
C GLY A 180 17.24 33.28 5.55
N THR A 181 17.47 33.01 4.27
CA THR A 181 16.69 32.05 3.45
C THR A 181 16.64 30.64 4.01
N LEU A 182 17.77 30.11 4.50
CA LEU A 182 17.85 28.77 5.08
C LEU A 182 17.11 28.68 6.41
N ARG A 183 17.25 29.71 7.26
CA ARG A 183 16.55 29.77 8.56
C ARG A 183 15.04 29.86 8.35
N SER A 184 14.62 30.72 7.41
CA SER A 184 13.23 30.85 7.00
C SER A 184 12.68 29.51 6.53
N PHE A 185 13.33 28.85 5.55
CA PHE A 185 12.93 27.54 5.04
C PHE A 185 12.83 26.46 6.13
N MET A 186 13.83 26.38 7.01
CA MET A 186 13.85 25.40 8.10
C MET A 186 12.70 25.63 9.08
N ASN A 187 12.45 26.87 9.48
CA ASN A 187 11.46 27.20 10.50
C ASN A 187 10.03 27.17 9.98
N THR A 188 9.80 27.55 8.72
CA THR A 188 8.45 27.74 8.18
C THR A 188 7.93 26.53 7.40
N ILE A 189 8.81 25.68 6.87
CA ILE A 189 8.43 24.53 6.04
C ILE A 189 8.88 23.21 6.67
N VAL A 190 10.18 23.06 6.95
CA VAL A 190 10.73 21.76 7.38
C VAL A 190 10.30 21.39 8.80
N ARG A 191 10.43 22.31 9.77
CA ARG A 191 10.05 22.04 11.17
C ARG A 191 8.57 21.68 11.33
N PRO A 192 7.60 22.40 10.72
CA PRO A 192 6.19 21.99 10.76
C PRO A 192 5.92 20.62 10.14
N LEU A 193 6.75 20.21 9.17
CA LEU A 193 6.65 18.93 8.48
C LEU A 193 7.46 17.80 9.12
N TRP A 194 8.19 18.03 10.20
CA TRP A 194 9.13 17.03 10.73
C TRP A 194 8.46 15.69 11.06
N GLY A 195 7.31 15.73 11.73
CA GLY A 195 6.52 14.53 12.01
C GLY A 195 6.03 13.83 10.74
N THR A 196 5.62 14.59 9.72
CA THR A 196 5.16 14.04 8.43
C THR A 196 6.31 13.44 7.62
N LEU A 197 7.47 14.09 7.59
CA LEU A 197 8.67 13.58 6.92
C LEU A 197 9.15 12.29 7.57
N GLY A 198 9.18 12.24 8.90
CA GLY A 198 9.46 11.00 9.63
C GLY A 198 8.41 9.93 9.34
N GLY A 199 7.11 10.29 9.29
CA GLY A 199 6.03 9.38 8.91
C GLY A 199 6.20 8.81 7.49
N ALA A 200 6.61 9.65 6.53
CA ALA A 200 6.87 9.24 5.15
C ALA A 200 8.08 8.30 5.04
N PHE A 201 9.13 8.56 5.83
CA PHE A 201 10.29 7.68 5.94
C PHE A 201 9.87 6.31 6.48
N VAL A 202 9.18 6.28 7.63
CA VAL A 202 8.74 5.03 8.26
C VAL A 202 7.79 4.25 7.35
N LEU A 203 6.84 4.93 6.70
CA LEU A 203 5.91 4.30 5.77
C LEU A 203 6.66 3.65 4.59
N SER A 204 7.60 4.37 3.99
CA SER A 204 8.42 3.87 2.88
C SER A 204 9.31 2.70 3.32
N PHE A 205 9.84 2.76 4.54
CA PHE A 205 10.63 1.69 5.14
C PHE A 205 9.79 0.42 5.30
N ILE A 206 8.61 0.50 5.92
CA ILE A 206 7.73 -0.66 6.15
C ILE A 206 7.30 -1.28 4.80
N LEU A 207 6.87 -0.45 3.85
CA LEU A 207 6.42 -0.93 2.54
C LEU A 207 7.52 -1.65 1.77
N SER A 208 8.75 -1.13 1.78
CA SER A 208 9.89 -1.79 1.12
C SER A 208 10.40 -3.02 1.88
N PHE A 209 10.43 -2.98 3.22
CA PHE A 209 10.92 -4.08 4.06
C PHE A 209 10.05 -5.34 3.94
N THR A 210 8.76 -5.14 3.73
CA THR A 210 7.74 -6.21 3.73
C THR A 210 7.33 -6.67 2.33
N ASP A 211 7.77 -5.98 1.27
CA ASP A 211 7.40 -6.34 -0.09
C ASP A 211 8.16 -7.58 -0.58
N PHE A 212 7.40 -8.45 -1.23
CA PHE A 212 7.89 -9.67 -1.86
C PHE A 212 8.04 -9.52 -3.37
N GLY A 213 7.20 -8.73 -4.03
CA GLY A 213 7.08 -8.75 -5.49
C GLY A 213 8.32 -8.24 -6.21
N ILE A 214 8.88 -7.11 -5.77
CA ILE A 214 10.07 -6.51 -6.40
C ILE A 214 11.29 -7.42 -6.23
N PRO A 215 11.62 -7.91 -5.02
CA PRO A 215 12.75 -8.83 -4.86
C PRO A 215 12.58 -10.16 -5.57
N ALA A 216 11.37 -10.69 -5.62
CA ALA A 216 11.08 -11.94 -6.32
C ALA A 216 11.36 -11.87 -7.83
N SER A 217 11.50 -10.67 -8.41
CA SER A 217 11.75 -10.45 -9.84
C SER A 217 13.15 -9.90 -10.13
N VAL A 218 13.62 -8.88 -9.41
CA VAL A 218 14.91 -8.21 -9.68
C VAL A 218 15.99 -8.43 -8.62
N GLY A 219 15.69 -9.21 -7.57
CA GLY A 219 16.62 -9.43 -6.44
C GLY A 219 17.91 -10.18 -6.82
N GLY A 220 17.88 -11.05 -7.83
CA GLY A 220 19.07 -11.81 -8.24
C GLY A 220 19.65 -12.63 -7.09
N THR A 221 20.93 -12.42 -6.78
CA THR A 221 21.65 -13.03 -5.64
C THR A 221 21.51 -12.24 -4.34
N TYR A 222 20.89 -11.06 -4.37
CA TYR A 222 20.70 -10.24 -3.17
C TYR A 222 19.44 -10.71 -2.43
N ASN A 223 19.65 -11.64 -1.50
CA ASN A 223 18.58 -12.18 -0.68
C ASN A 223 18.04 -11.15 0.30
N VAL A 224 16.71 -11.05 0.40
CA VAL A 224 15.99 -10.24 1.37
C VAL A 224 15.07 -11.14 2.19
N VAL A 225 14.68 -10.67 3.38
CA VAL A 225 13.93 -11.49 4.34
C VAL A 225 12.60 -12.01 3.77
N ALA A 226 11.92 -11.23 2.93
CA ALA A 226 10.65 -11.64 2.32
C ALA A 226 10.80 -12.80 1.32
N THR A 227 11.87 -12.80 0.51
CA THR A 227 12.16 -13.92 -0.41
C THR A 227 12.66 -15.14 0.35
N GLN A 228 13.44 -14.93 1.42
CA GLN A 228 13.88 -16.02 2.28
C GLN A 228 12.69 -16.71 2.95
N LEU A 229 11.74 -15.93 3.48
CA LEU A 229 10.51 -16.47 4.06
C LEU A 229 9.74 -17.31 3.03
N TYR A 230 9.61 -16.82 1.81
CA TYR A 230 8.97 -17.57 0.73
C TYR A 230 9.70 -18.88 0.42
N GLN A 231 11.04 -18.86 0.32
CA GLN A 231 11.84 -20.04 0.00
C GLN A 231 11.81 -21.10 1.11
N VAL A 232 11.86 -20.69 2.39
CA VAL A 232 11.76 -21.63 3.52
C VAL A 232 10.38 -22.29 3.58
N MET A 233 9.34 -21.55 3.18
CA MET A 233 7.96 -22.03 3.23
C MET A 233 7.52 -22.86 2.01
N LEU A 234 7.99 -22.49 0.81
CA LEU A 234 7.55 -23.05 -0.47
C LEU A 234 8.72 -23.60 -1.31
N GLY A 235 9.89 -23.78 -0.69
CA GLY A 235 11.03 -24.46 -1.28
C GLY A 235 10.85 -25.97 -1.36
N ALA A 236 11.92 -26.67 -1.74
CA ALA A 236 11.89 -28.12 -1.97
C ALA A 236 11.50 -28.92 -0.71
N ILE A 237 11.89 -28.42 0.48
CA ILE A 237 11.54 -29.00 1.77
C ILE A 237 10.94 -27.89 2.64
N PRO A 238 9.61 -27.79 2.75
CA PRO A 238 8.94 -26.79 3.57
C PRO A 238 9.28 -26.95 5.06
N ASP A 239 9.74 -25.87 5.68
CA ASP A 239 9.99 -25.81 7.13
C ASP A 239 9.10 -24.75 7.79
N PHE A 240 7.97 -25.21 8.33
CA PHE A 240 6.96 -24.36 8.96
C PHE A 240 7.45 -23.70 10.25
N ASN A 241 8.35 -24.34 11.00
CA ASN A 241 8.82 -23.83 12.29
C ASN A 241 9.84 -22.70 12.07
N ASN A 242 10.80 -22.92 11.17
CA ASN A 242 11.78 -21.90 10.78
C ASN A 242 11.11 -20.73 10.06
N GLY A 243 10.14 -21.00 9.18
CA GLY A 243 9.34 -19.94 8.55
C GLY A 243 8.54 -19.11 9.56
N ALA A 244 7.98 -19.73 10.60
CA ALA A 244 7.31 -19.01 11.68
C ALA A 244 8.28 -18.08 12.43
N VAL A 245 9.50 -18.51 12.72
CA VAL A 245 10.53 -17.65 13.34
C VAL A 245 10.86 -16.45 12.46
N ILE A 246 11.12 -16.66 11.16
CA ILE A 246 11.41 -15.56 10.22
C ILE A 246 10.24 -14.56 10.20
N ALA A 247 9.00 -15.05 10.17
CA ALA A 247 7.82 -14.21 10.20
C ALA A 247 7.66 -13.41 11.51
N VAL A 248 7.99 -14.00 12.67
CA VAL A 248 8.06 -13.25 13.94
C VAL A 248 9.15 -12.18 13.89
N LEU A 249 10.33 -12.49 13.34
CA LEU A 249 11.41 -11.51 13.19
C LEU A 249 11.01 -10.35 12.26
N MET A 250 10.20 -10.60 11.22
CA MET A 250 9.63 -9.54 10.38
C MET A 250 8.69 -8.59 11.13
N LEU A 251 8.00 -9.05 12.17
CA LEU A 251 7.10 -8.22 12.96
C LEU A 251 7.86 -7.18 13.81
N ILE A 252 9.11 -7.45 14.20
CA ILE A 252 9.87 -6.57 15.11
C ILE A 252 10.15 -5.20 14.46
N PRO A 253 10.78 -5.10 13.26
CA PRO A 253 11.00 -3.80 12.61
C PRO A 253 9.70 -3.12 12.21
N ALA A 254 8.67 -3.89 11.83
CA ALA A 254 7.36 -3.34 11.47
C ALA A 254 6.66 -2.70 12.68
N ALA A 255 6.67 -3.38 13.83
CA ALA A 255 6.13 -2.85 15.09
C ALA A 255 6.89 -1.64 15.58
N PHE A 256 8.22 -1.67 15.52
CA PHE A 256 9.05 -0.51 15.83
C PHE A 256 8.71 0.68 14.93
N GLY A 257 8.54 0.45 13.62
CA GLY A 257 8.12 1.46 12.67
C GLY A 257 6.78 2.09 13.06
N VAL A 258 5.75 1.28 13.35
CA VAL A 258 4.43 1.82 13.74
C VAL A 258 4.50 2.61 15.05
N VAL A 259 5.23 2.13 16.06
CA VAL A 259 5.44 2.87 17.32
C VAL A 259 6.14 4.20 17.06
N LEU A 260 7.18 4.20 16.22
CA LEU A 260 7.88 5.41 15.81
C LEU A 260 6.96 6.36 15.06
N LEU A 261 6.09 5.86 14.18
CA LEU A 261 5.10 6.66 13.45
C LEU A 261 4.11 7.33 14.41
N THR A 262 3.55 6.58 15.36
CA THR A 262 2.65 7.14 16.39
C THR A 262 3.35 8.18 17.27
N TYR A 263 4.64 7.98 17.56
CA TYR A 263 5.44 8.98 18.27
C TYR A 263 5.65 10.24 17.43
N LEU A 264 5.96 10.09 16.14
CA LEU A 264 6.18 11.19 15.21
C LEU A 264 4.93 12.01 14.93
N GLU A 265 3.74 11.39 14.98
CA GLU A 265 2.46 12.07 14.86
C GLU A 265 2.25 13.17 15.91
N LYS A 266 2.88 13.05 17.10
CA LYS A 266 2.82 14.08 18.15
C LYS A 266 3.48 15.40 17.73
N PHE A 267 4.38 15.37 16.75
CA PHE A 267 5.06 16.55 16.23
C PHE A 267 4.34 17.16 15.02
N ASN A 268 3.21 16.59 14.57
CA ASN A 268 2.43 17.16 13.48
C ASN A 268 1.64 18.38 13.97
N PHE A 269 1.98 19.55 13.43
CA PHE A 269 1.28 20.79 13.71
C PHE A 269 -0.04 20.84 12.93
N HIS A 270 -1.15 20.96 13.64
CA HIS A 270 -2.46 21.23 13.04
C HIS A 270 -2.71 22.74 13.05
N TYR A 271 -2.80 23.35 11.86
CA TYR A 271 -3.23 24.75 11.74
C TYR A 271 -4.73 24.80 11.46
N ASP A 272 -5.48 25.53 12.29
CA ASP A 272 -6.94 25.65 12.19
C ASP A 272 -7.39 26.62 11.08
N LYS A 273 -6.50 27.48 10.59
CA LYS A 273 -6.76 28.43 9.49
C LYS A 273 -5.62 28.42 8.49
N VAL A 274 -5.89 27.90 7.30
CA VAL A 274 -4.96 27.97 6.16
C VAL A 274 -5.33 29.20 5.35
N THR A 275 -4.43 30.19 5.28
CA THR A 275 -4.61 31.31 4.38
C THR A 275 -3.99 30.99 3.02
N GLU A 276 -4.75 31.09 1.93
CA GLU A 276 -4.16 31.09 0.60
C GLU A 276 -3.36 32.39 0.41
N ILE A 277 -2.04 32.29 0.36
CA ILE A 277 -1.18 33.39 -0.07
C ILE A 277 -0.57 33.02 -1.40
N GLU A 278 -0.61 34.01 -2.28
CA GLU A 278 0.21 34.05 -3.46
C GLU A 278 1.71 34.13 -3.10
N MET A 279 2.42 33.00 -3.26
CA MET A 279 3.88 32.94 -3.06
C MET A 279 4.61 34.01 -3.89
N ILE A 280 5.66 34.63 -3.35
CA ILE A 280 6.48 35.61 -4.09
C ILE A 280 6.99 34.97 -5.41
N PRO A 281 6.80 35.62 -6.57
CA PRO A 281 7.22 35.06 -7.85
C PRO A 281 8.75 34.97 -7.93
N ASN A 282 9.26 33.81 -8.33
CA ASN A 282 10.68 33.63 -8.64
C ASN A 282 10.79 32.69 -9.84
N LYS A 283 11.01 33.28 -11.03
CA LYS A 283 11.04 32.54 -12.29
C LYS A 283 12.14 31.46 -12.30
N GLY A 284 13.32 31.75 -11.74
CA GLY A 284 14.43 30.79 -11.69
C GLY A 284 14.11 29.57 -10.83
N ARG A 285 13.63 29.79 -9.59
CA ARG A 285 13.20 28.72 -8.68
C ARG A 285 12.10 27.87 -9.32
N ASP A 286 11.09 28.51 -9.87
CA ASP A 286 9.91 27.84 -10.38
C ASP A 286 10.23 27.01 -11.64
N SER A 287 11.10 27.50 -12.52
CA SER A 287 11.59 26.75 -13.69
C SER A 287 12.48 25.56 -13.29
N VAL A 288 13.43 25.74 -12.37
CA VAL A 288 14.34 24.66 -11.93
C VAL A 288 13.57 23.56 -11.22
N LEU A 289 12.68 23.91 -10.28
CA LEU A 289 11.85 22.92 -9.58
C LEU A 289 10.83 22.27 -10.50
N GLY A 290 10.28 23.01 -11.47
CA GLY A 290 9.46 22.44 -12.54
C GLY A 290 10.20 21.40 -13.34
N LEU A 291 11.41 21.70 -13.80
CA LEU A 291 12.26 20.79 -14.55
C LEU A 291 12.60 19.54 -13.73
N ILE A 292 13.06 19.70 -12.49
CA ILE A 292 13.40 18.58 -11.60
C ILE A 292 12.18 17.67 -11.39
N SER A 293 11.02 18.25 -11.08
CA SER A 293 9.79 17.45 -10.89
C SER A 293 9.34 16.75 -12.17
N SER A 294 9.49 17.38 -13.33
CA SER A 294 9.23 16.75 -14.62
C SER A 294 10.19 15.60 -14.92
N VAL A 295 11.48 15.76 -14.64
CA VAL A 295 12.48 14.69 -14.83
C VAL A 295 12.20 13.50 -13.92
N ILE A 296 11.88 13.73 -12.65
CA ILE A 296 11.50 12.66 -11.71
C ILE A 296 10.26 11.92 -12.23
N LEU A 297 9.24 12.65 -12.68
CA LEU A 297 8.01 12.06 -13.19
C LEU A 297 8.25 11.24 -14.48
N ILE A 298 9.01 11.80 -15.43
CA ILE A 298 9.35 11.13 -16.69
C ILE A 298 10.17 9.88 -16.40
N GLY A 299 11.18 9.96 -15.53
CA GLY A 299 11.98 8.80 -15.14
C GLY A 299 11.14 7.69 -14.51
N LEU A 300 10.23 8.05 -13.62
CA LEU A 300 9.29 7.11 -13.00
C LEU A 300 8.38 6.44 -14.04
N LEU A 301 7.79 7.20 -14.96
CA LEU A 301 6.87 6.65 -15.97
C LEU A 301 7.59 5.89 -17.09
N ALA A 302 8.82 6.27 -17.42
CA ALA A 302 9.62 5.64 -18.47
C ALA A 302 9.89 4.16 -18.17
N VAL A 303 10.07 3.79 -16.90
CA VAL A 303 10.23 2.39 -16.48
C VAL A 303 9.03 1.54 -16.87
N PHE A 304 7.82 2.10 -16.83
CA PHE A 304 6.60 1.39 -17.19
C PHE A 304 6.28 1.43 -18.69
N ALA A 305 7.01 2.20 -19.51
CA ALA A 305 6.77 2.24 -20.96
C ALA A 305 6.91 0.84 -21.59
N VAL A 306 7.90 0.08 -21.11
CA VAL A 306 8.16 -1.30 -21.51
C VAL A 306 6.96 -2.22 -21.28
N MET A 307 6.17 -2.00 -20.22
CA MET A 307 4.97 -2.80 -19.95
C MET A 307 4.00 -2.76 -21.13
N PHE A 308 3.89 -1.62 -21.82
CA PHE A 308 3.03 -1.46 -22.99
C PHE A 308 3.71 -1.89 -24.28
N VAL A 309 5.03 -1.67 -24.40
CA VAL A 309 5.78 -1.98 -25.63
C VAL A 309 6.06 -3.48 -25.77
N ALA A 310 6.55 -4.14 -24.72
CA ALA A 310 6.99 -5.53 -24.78
C ALA A 310 5.91 -6.51 -25.32
N PRO A 311 4.65 -6.51 -24.84
CA PRO A 311 3.64 -7.44 -25.32
C PRO A 311 3.11 -7.12 -26.74
N LEU A 312 3.49 -5.99 -27.32
CA LEU A 312 3.19 -5.65 -28.72
C LEU A 312 4.29 -6.13 -29.68
N MET A 313 5.40 -6.64 -29.17
CA MET A 313 6.53 -7.10 -29.97
C MET A 313 6.59 -8.63 -29.93
N ASN A 314 7.00 -9.26 -31.02
CA ASN A 314 7.03 -10.73 -31.13
C ASN A 314 8.00 -11.37 -30.11
N GLY A 315 9.14 -10.72 -29.85
CA GLY A 315 10.12 -11.21 -28.89
C GLY A 315 11.01 -10.10 -28.33
N TYR A 316 10.42 -9.13 -27.62
CA TYR A 316 11.19 -8.05 -27.02
C TYR A 316 12.27 -8.59 -26.05
N PRO A 317 13.52 -8.08 -26.08
CA PRO A 317 14.02 -6.96 -26.89
C PRO A 317 14.68 -7.36 -28.23
N TYR A 318 14.64 -8.64 -28.61
CA TYR A 318 15.41 -9.18 -29.75
C TYR A 318 14.65 -9.08 -31.08
N ASP A 319 13.35 -9.37 -31.06
CA ASP A 319 12.46 -9.26 -32.20
C ASP A 319 11.39 -8.17 -31.94
N LEU A 320 11.55 -7.04 -32.63
CA LEU A 320 10.67 -5.86 -32.55
C LEU A 320 9.56 -5.87 -33.61
N THR A 321 9.30 -7.02 -34.24
CA THR A 321 8.16 -7.16 -35.15
C THR A 321 6.86 -6.98 -34.37
N PHE A 322 6.04 -6.04 -34.81
CA PHE A 322 4.77 -5.74 -34.17
C PHE A 322 3.80 -6.93 -34.28
N THR A 323 3.17 -7.31 -33.17
CA THR A 323 2.21 -8.40 -33.11
C THR A 323 1.17 -8.17 -32.01
N PHE A 324 -0.04 -8.66 -32.25
CA PHE A 324 -1.09 -8.77 -31.23
C PHE A 324 -1.24 -10.19 -30.67
N LYS A 325 -0.36 -11.12 -31.09
CA LYS A 325 -0.46 -12.54 -30.73
C LYS A 325 -0.50 -12.75 -29.21
N HIS A 326 0.36 -12.07 -28.44
CA HIS A 326 0.41 -12.24 -26.98
C HIS A 326 -0.91 -11.86 -26.29
N PHE A 327 -1.62 -10.84 -26.79
CA PHE A 327 -2.95 -10.51 -26.29
C PHE A 327 -3.95 -11.62 -26.64
N VAL A 328 -3.94 -12.07 -27.89
CA VAL A 328 -4.81 -13.16 -28.37
C VAL A 328 -4.57 -14.43 -27.55
N ASP A 329 -3.32 -14.83 -27.32
CA ASP A 329 -2.94 -16.01 -26.55
C ASP A 329 -3.48 -15.95 -25.11
N VAL A 330 -3.41 -14.77 -24.46
CA VAL A 330 -3.98 -14.56 -23.12
C VAL A 330 -5.50 -14.67 -23.13
N PHE A 331 -6.17 -14.09 -24.12
CA PHE A 331 -7.64 -14.17 -24.23
C PHE A 331 -8.17 -15.52 -24.75
N GLN A 332 -7.33 -16.35 -25.36
CA GLN A 332 -7.67 -17.72 -25.75
C GLN A 332 -7.38 -18.73 -24.63
N SER A 333 -6.48 -18.38 -23.71
CA SER A 333 -6.19 -19.20 -22.55
C SER A 333 -7.33 -19.14 -21.53
N SER A 334 -8.07 -20.25 -21.41
CA SER A 334 -9.12 -20.40 -20.40
C SER A 334 -8.58 -20.27 -18.97
N ASP A 335 -7.35 -20.75 -18.73
CA ASP A 335 -6.67 -20.61 -17.44
C ASP A 335 -6.45 -19.13 -17.07
N LEU A 336 -5.85 -18.34 -17.97
CA LEU A 336 -5.53 -16.94 -17.69
C LEU A 336 -6.77 -16.07 -17.54
N ILE A 337 -7.82 -16.31 -18.34
CA ILE A 337 -9.11 -15.64 -18.17
C ILE A 337 -9.76 -16.02 -16.84
N ASN A 338 -9.73 -17.28 -16.45
CA ASN A 338 -10.32 -17.73 -15.19
C ASN A 338 -9.61 -17.10 -14.00
N VAL A 339 -8.27 -17.05 -14.02
CA VAL A 339 -7.46 -16.36 -13.01
C VAL A 339 -7.80 -14.87 -12.93
N TYR A 340 -8.02 -14.22 -14.07
CA TYR A 340 -8.45 -12.83 -14.13
C TYR A 340 -9.85 -12.63 -13.52
N LYS A 341 -10.82 -13.50 -13.84
CA LYS A 341 -12.17 -13.49 -13.23
C LYS A 341 -12.12 -13.73 -11.72
N ASN A 342 -11.29 -14.68 -11.27
CA ASN A 342 -11.06 -14.95 -9.85
C ASN A 342 -10.58 -13.70 -9.12
N SER A 343 -9.67 -12.95 -9.73
CA SER A 343 -9.14 -11.70 -9.15
C SER A 343 -10.21 -10.63 -9.04
N LEU A 344 -11.04 -10.45 -10.08
CA LEU A 344 -12.18 -9.54 -10.03
C LEU A 344 -13.19 -9.94 -8.95
N LEU A 345 -13.45 -11.24 -8.79
CA LEU A 345 -14.34 -11.77 -7.76
C LEU A 345 -13.80 -11.48 -6.36
N VAL A 346 -12.53 -11.81 -6.10
CA VAL A 346 -11.89 -11.55 -4.79
C VAL A 346 -11.84 -10.05 -4.51
N ALA A 347 -11.48 -9.22 -5.48
CA ALA A 347 -11.43 -7.77 -5.32
C ALA A 347 -12.82 -7.16 -5.08
N GLY A 348 -13.84 -7.58 -5.82
CA GLY A 348 -15.21 -7.13 -5.65
C GLY A 348 -15.80 -7.52 -4.29
N LEU A 349 -15.63 -8.78 -3.88
CA LEU A 349 -16.09 -9.25 -2.57
C LEU A 349 -15.35 -8.56 -1.42
N THR A 350 -14.03 -8.39 -1.54
CA THR A 350 -13.23 -7.68 -0.53
C THR A 350 -13.66 -6.21 -0.43
N ALA A 351 -13.93 -5.56 -1.56
CA ALA A 351 -14.38 -4.17 -1.58
C ALA A 351 -15.73 -3.97 -0.89
N ILE A 352 -16.68 -4.87 -1.11
CA ILE A 352 -18.02 -4.81 -0.50
C ILE A 352 -17.93 -5.16 1.00
N VAL A 353 -17.43 -6.35 1.31
CA VAL A 353 -17.40 -6.86 2.70
C VAL A 353 -16.46 -6.03 3.57
N GLY A 354 -15.29 -5.67 3.04
CA GLY A 354 -14.30 -4.84 3.74
C GLY A 354 -14.84 -3.46 4.06
N THR A 355 -15.52 -2.81 3.11
CA THR A 355 -16.13 -1.50 3.36
C THR A 355 -17.21 -1.58 4.42
N ILE A 356 -18.07 -2.60 4.38
CA ILE A 356 -19.11 -2.81 5.41
C ILE A 356 -18.49 -2.96 6.79
N VAL A 357 -17.48 -3.84 6.93
CA VAL A 357 -16.80 -4.11 8.20
C VAL A 357 -16.08 -2.88 8.73
N ALA A 358 -15.28 -2.20 7.89
CA ALA A 358 -14.53 -1.01 8.27
C ALA A 358 -15.44 0.18 8.63
N TYR A 359 -16.50 0.40 7.86
CA TYR A 359 -17.44 1.48 8.10
C TYR A 359 -18.27 1.23 9.37
N ALA A 360 -18.72 -0.01 9.60
CA ALA A 360 -19.43 -0.38 10.81
C ALA A 360 -18.54 -0.25 12.07
N ALA A 361 -17.28 -0.69 12.00
CA ALA A 361 -16.30 -0.50 13.07
C ALA A 361 -16.08 0.99 13.39
N ALA A 362 -15.96 1.84 12.36
CA ALA A 362 -15.79 3.28 12.52
C ALA A 362 -17.03 3.96 13.13
N ILE A 363 -18.25 3.60 12.69
CA ILE A 363 -19.49 4.08 13.29
C ILE A 363 -19.56 3.72 14.77
N ILE A 364 -19.25 2.47 15.13
CA ILE A 364 -19.28 2.05 16.54
C ILE A 364 -18.25 2.84 17.36
N ASN A 365 -17.04 3.02 16.84
CA ASN A 365 -15.99 3.75 17.54
C ASN A 365 -16.37 5.22 17.80
N VAL A 366 -16.88 5.92 16.79
CA VAL A 366 -17.12 7.36 16.85
C VAL A 366 -18.50 7.71 17.40
N ARG A 367 -19.55 7.06 16.88
CA ARG A 367 -20.95 7.49 17.05
C ARG A 367 -21.72 6.68 18.09
N THR A 368 -21.06 5.81 18.86
CA THR A 368 -21.72 5.02 19.92
C THR A 368 -21.05 5.13 21.30
N PRO A 369 -21.81 4.93 22.39
CA PRO A 369 -21.30 4.88 23.76
C PRO A 369 -20.85 3.47 24.20
N ILE A 370 -20.62 2.53 23.29
CA ILE A 370 -20.20 1.15 23.62
C ILE A 370 -18.90 1.15 24.43
N LYS A 371 -18.90 0.42 25.56
CA LYS A 371 -17.67 0.10 26.30
C LYS A 371 -16.81 -0.84 25.47
N GLY A 372 -15.51 -0.54 25.32
CA GLY A 372 -14.59 -1.32 24.47
C GLY A 372 -14.54 -0.88 23.01
N LYS A 373 -15.18 0.24 22.64
CA LYS A 373 -15.12 0.78 21.27
C LYS A 373 -13.70 1.13 20.79
N ALA A 374 -12.78 1.41 21.72
CA ALA A 374 -11.36 1.64 21.46
C ALA A 374 -10.63 0.38 20.95
N THR A 375 -11.23 -0.82 21.08
CA THR A 375 -10.65 -2.04 20.52
C THR A 375 -10.44 -1.93 19.01
N PHE A 376 -11.30 -1.21 18.27
CA PHE A 376 -11.10 -1.02 16.83
C PHE A 376 -9.87 -0.18 16.50
N ASP A 377 -9.46 0.74 17.37
CA ASP A 377 -8.22 1.50 17.22
C ASP A 377 -7.01 0.58 17.40
N ILE A 378 -7.04 -0.28 18.43
CA ILE A 378 -5.99 -1.28 18.66
C ILE A 378 -5.91 -2.26 17.49
N LEU A 379 -7.04 -2.79 17.03
CA LEU A 379 -7.10 -3.69 15.88
C LEU A 379 -6.54 -3.03 14.62
N SER A 380 -6.90 -1.77 14.37
CA SER A 380 -6.38 -0.97 13.26
C SER A 380 -4.86 -0.79 13.33
N MET A 381 -4.30 -0.57 14.53
CA MET A 381 -2.85 -0.48 14.73
C MET A 381 -2.16 -1.83 14.48
N VAL A 382 -2.74 -2.93 14.95
CA VAL A 382 -2.19 -4.29 14.73
C VAL A 382 -2.22 -4.64 13.25
N THR A 383 -3.33 -4.43 12.54
CA THR A 383 -3.42 -4.73 11.09
C THR A 383 -2.44 -3.91 10.27
N ASN A 384 -2.19 -2.65 10.65
CA ASN A 384 -1.20 -1.80 9.98
C ASN A 384 0.24 -2.28 10.20
N THR A 385 0.49 -2.94 11.34
CA THR A 385 1.81 -3.43 11.72
C THR A 385 2.15 -4.75 11.05
N VAL A 386 1.15 -5.61 10.82
CA VAL A 386 1.35 -6.98 10.37
C VAL A 386 1.62 -7.01 8.86
N PRO A 387 2.81 -7.45 8.42
CA PRO A 387 3.11 -7.61 7.00
C PRO A 387 2.16 -8.61 6.34
N GLY A 388 1.84 -8.38 5.06
CA GLY A 388 0.98 -9.29 4.30
C GLY A 388 1.51 -10.72 4.27
N MET A 389 2.82 -10.91 4.06
CA MET A 389 3.47 -12.24 4.09
C MET A 389 3.28 -12.95 5.43
N VAL A 390 3.44 -12.23 6.54
CA VAL A 390 3.30 -12.78 7.90
C VAL A 390 1.85 -13.19 8.14
N LEU A 391 0.89 -12.34 7.74
CA LEU A 391 -0.53 -12.67 7.83
C LEU A 391 -0.87 -13.91 6.99
N GLY A 392 -0.41 -13.96 5.73
CA GLY A 392 -0.62 -15.09 4.83
C GLY A 392 -0.08 -16.40 5.38
N LEU A 393 1.15 -16.39 5.91
CA LEU A 393 1.73 -17.56 6.57
C LEU A 393 0.95 -17.97 7.81
N SER A 394 0.54 -17.01 8.65
CA SER A 394 -0.24 -17.30 9.86
C SER A 394 -1.56 -17.99 9.52
N TYR A 395 -2.19 -17.60 8.42
CA TYR A 395 -3.41 -18.24 7.91
C TYR A 395 -3.11 -19.63 7.36
N LEU A 396 -2.02 -19.81 6.61
CA LEU A 396 -1.60 -21.12 6.14
C LEU A 396 -1.45 -22.08 7.32
N LEU A 397 -0.75 -21.67 8.39
CA LEU A 397 -0.50 -22.51 9.56
C LEU A 397 -1.78 -22.88 10.32
N LEU A 398 -2.69 -21.91 10.52
CA LEU A 398 -3.94 -22.14 11.25
C LEU A 398 -4.96 -22.93 10.45
N PHE A 399 -5.17 -22.55 9.19
CA PHE A 399 -6.27 -23.07 8.36
C PHE A 399 -5.85 -24.26 7.50
N ASN A 400 -4.61 -24.76 7.61
CA ASN A 400 -4.08 -25.83 6.75
C ASN A 400 -4.97 -27.08 6.67
N ASN A 401 -5.62 -27.43 7.78
CA ASN A 401 -6.46 -28.62 7.91
C ASN A 401 -7.97 -28.27 7.97
N SER A 402 -8.34 -27.05 7.61
CA SER A 402 -9.73 -26.59 7.63
C SER A 402 -10.37 -26.64 6.25
N SER A 403 -11.70 -26.63 6.19
CA SER A 403 -12.47 -26.49 4.95
C SER A 403 -12.29 -25.14 4.24
N LEU A 404 -11.67 -24.15 4.90
CA LEU A 404 -11.42 -22.83 4.32
C LEU A 404 -10.15 -22.79 3.47
N LYS A 405 -9.27 -23.79 3.58
CA LYS A 405 -8.01 -23.84 2.81
C LYS A 405 -8.28 -23.78 1.31
N GLY A 406 -7.59 -22.87 0.62
CA GLY A 406 -7.68 -22.75 -0.83
C GLY A 406 -9.03 -22.26 -1.35
N THR A 407 -9.90 -21.67 -0.51
CA THR A 407 -11.20 -21.11 -0.92
C THR A 407 -11.11 -19.62 -1.22
N PHE A 408 -12.04 -19.05 -1.99
CA PHE A 408 -12.10 -17.59 -2.16
C PHE A 408 -12.36 -16.86 -0.85
N THR A 409 -13.07 -17.50 0.10
CA THR A 409 -13.39 -16.94 1.41
C THR A 409 -12.14 -16.58 2.20
N ILE A 410 -11.14 -17.47 2.26
CA ILE A 410 -9.90 -17.20 3.00
C ILE A 410 -9.09 -16.07 2.35
N LEU A 411 -9.10 -15.97 1.02
CA LEU A 411 -8.44 -14.89 0.28
C LEU A 411 -9.09 -13.53 0.56
N VAL A 412 -10.42 -13.47 0.53
CA VAL A 412 -11.19 -12.25 0.84
C VAL A 412 -10.95 -11.82 2.28
N LEU A 413 -10.99 -12.76 3.23
CA LEU A 413 -10.78 -12.44 4.65
C LEU A 413 -9.34 -12.01 4.95
N CYS A 414 -8.34 -12.66 4.36
CA CYS A 414 -6.94 -12.26 4.50
C CYS A 414 -6.72 -10.84 3.98
N THR A 415 -7.26 -10.54 2.79
CA THR A 415 -7.10 -9.22 2.14
C THR A 415 -7.85 -8.13 2.90
N LEU A 416 -9.07 -8.41 3.36
CA LEU A 416 -9.88 -7.49 4.16
C LEU A 416 -9.17 -7.10 5.46
N VAL A 417 -8.66 -8.08 6.19
CA VAL A 417 -7.97 -7.87 7.47
C VAL A 417 -6.67 -7.11 7.24
N HIS A 418 -5.89 -7.48 6.24
CA HIS A 418 -4.62 -6.80 5.92
C HIS A 418 -4.82 -5.32 5.62
N TYR A 419 -5.85 -4.96 4.85
CA TYR A 419 -6.10 -3.58 4.41
C TYR A 419 -7.12 -2.83 5.28
N PHE A 420 -7.47 -3.34 6.46
CA PHE A 420 -8.52 -2.76 7.32
C PHE A 420 -8.24 -1.32 7.77
N THR A 421 -6.98 -1.01 8.10
CA THR A 421 -6.58 0.25 8.75
C THR A 421 -7.00 1.48 7.95
N THR A 422 -6.66 1.56 6.67
CA THR A 422 -6.85 2.78 5.87
C THR A 422 -8.34 3.12 5.68
N PRO A 423 -9.21 2.20 5.22
CA PRO A 423 -10.65 2.46 5.11
C PRO A 423 -11.32 2.76 6.46
N TYR A 424 -10.88 2.08 7.53
CA TYR A 424 -11.37 2.37 8.88
C TYR A 424 -11.06 3.81 9.31
N LEU A 425 -9.82 4.28 9.11
CA LEU A 425 -9.42 5.64 9.44
C LEU A 425 -10.11 6.69 8.55
N MET A 426 -10.30 6.41 7.26
CA MET A 426 -11.08 7.25 6.35
C MET A 426 -12.51 7.46 6.89
N ALA A 427 -13.21 6.37 7.22
CA ALA A 427 -14.54 6.43 7.79
C ALA A 427 -14.55 7.14 9.15
N LYS A 428 -13.64 6.77 10.06
CA LYS A 428 -13.54 7.35 11.41
C LYS A 428 -13.36 8.86 11.34
N ASN A 429 -12.41 9.35 10.54
CA ASN A 429 -12.13 10.77 10.38
C ASN A 429 -13.28 11.53 9.71
N SER A 430 -13.96 10.90 8.74
CA SER A 430 -15.14 11.49 8.10
C SER A 430 -16.30 11.62 9.09
N LEU A 431 -16.56 10.59 9.89
CA LEU A 431 -17.67 10.56 10.86
C LEU A 431 -17.43 11.47 12.06
N ALA A 432 -16.17 11.62 12.49
CA ALA A 432 -15.80 12.50 13.60
C ALA A 432 -16.03 13.98 13.29
N LYS A 433 -16.01 14.38 12.02
CA LYS A 433 -16.26 15.76 11.56
C LYS A 433 -17.75 16.10 11.44
N MET A 434 -18.65 15.11 11.53
CA MET A 434 -20.08 15.32 11.38
C MET A 434 -20.72 15.81 12.68
N ASN A 435 -21.79 16.60 12.59
CA ASN A 435 -22.50 17.11 13.77
C ASN A 435 -22.99 15.94 14.65
N PRO A 436 -22.62 15.88 15.94
CA PRO A 436 -23.05 14.82 16.85
C PRO A 436 -24.54 14.88 17.22
N SER A 437 -25.24 15.98 16.94
CA SER A 437 -26.66 16.13 17.27
C SER A 437 -27.61 15.39 16.32
N TRP A 438 -27.15 14.97 15.14
CA TRP A 438 -27.99 14.33 14.12
C TRP A 438 -28.69 13.08 14.64
N GLU A 439 -28.01 12.25 15.42
CA GLU A 439 -28.58 11.05 16.01
C GLU A 439 -29.65 11.36 17.05
N THR A 440 -29.41 12.37 17.90
CA THR A 440 -30.39 12.79 18.91
C THR A 440 -31.61 13.41 18.25
N THR A 441 -31.43 14.22 17.20
CA THR A 441 -32.55 14.81 16.45
C THR A 441 -33.37 13.73 15.75
N ALA A 442 -32.73 12.77 15.09
CA ALA A 442 -33.44 11.67 14.43
C ALA A 442 -34.22 10.80 15.44
N GLU A 443 -33.63 10.52 16.60
CA GLU A 443 -34.29 9.78 17.67
C GLU A 443 -35.50 10.53 18.24
N LEU A 444 -35.44 11.86 18.39
CA LEU A 444 -36.59 12.68 18.78
C LEU A 444 -37.71 12.68 17.72
N LEU A 445 -37.36 12.49 16.45
CA LEU A 445 -38.30 12.33 15.33
C LEU A 445 -38.84 10.89 15.18
N GLY A 446 -38.40 9.96 16.05
CA GLY A 446 -38.87 8.57 16.08
C GLY A 446 -38.09 7.60 15.19
N ASP A 447 -37.01 8.03 14.54
CA ASP A 447 -36.16 7.15 13.74
C ASP A 447 -35.32 6.23 14.65
N SER A 448 -35.22 4.94 14.28
CA SER A 448 -34.28 4.02 14.92
C SER A 448 -32.83 4.38 14.58
N TRP A 449 -31.87 3.84 15.34
CA TRP A 449 -30.46 4.15 15.10
C TRP A 449 -29.99 3.64 13.72
N LEU A 450 -30.47 2.48 13.29
CA LEU A 450 -30.14 1.93 11.97
C LEU A 450 -30.80 2.73 10.83
N GLN A 451 -32.03 3.22 11.05
CA GLN A 451 -32.70 4.13 10.11
C GLN A 451 -31.93 5.44 9.97
N THR A 452 -31.47 6.00 11.09
CA THR A 452 -30.64 7.21 11.13
C THR A 452 -29.33 7.03 10.35
N ILE A 453 -28.65 5.89 10.54
CA ILE A 453 -27.43 5.58 9.77
C ILE A 453 -27.73 5.57 8.28
N ARG A 454 -28.78 4.85 7.86
CA ARG A 454 -29.12 4.68 6.45
C ARG A 454 -29.59 5.97 5.79
N ARG A 455 -30.38 6.79 6.49
CA ARG A 455 -31.04 7.99 5.94
C ARG A 455 -30.20 9.26 6.07
N VAL A 456 -29.39 9.37 7.12
CA VAL A 456 -28.68 10.61 7.44
C VAL A 456 -27.18 10.41 7.33
N ILE A 457 -26.59 9.47 8.06
CA ILE A 457 -25.13 9.37 8.17
C ILE A 457 -24.50 8.87 6.86
N LEU A 458 -25.00 7.76 6.33
CA LEU A 458 -24.44 7.10 5.14
C LEU A 458 -24.49 7.99 3.88
N PRO A 459 -25.60 8.70 3.56
CA PRO A 459 -25.60 9.65 2.44
C PRO A 459 -24.62 10.81 2.65
N ASN A 460 -24.45 11.25 3.90
CA ASN A 460 -23.51 12.33 4.23
C ASN A 460 -22.04 11.88 4.20
N SER A 461 -21.75 10.59 4.30
CA SER A 461 -20.40 10.01 4.15
C SER A 461 -20.19 9.25 2.84
N ALA A 462 -21.10 9.39 1.87
CA ALA A 462 -21.10 8.54 0.67
C ALA A 462 -19.81 8.68 -0.16
N SER A 463 -19.20 9.87 -0.20
CA SER A 463 -17.91 10.10 -0.87
C SER A 463 -16.80 9.28 -0.25
N THR A 464 -16.78 9.19 1.08
CA THR A 464 -15.84 8.38 1.87
C THR A 464 -16.07 6.90 1.61
N VAL A 465 -17.32 6.46 1.57
CA VAL A 465 -17.66 5.05 1.27
C VAL A 465 -17.20 4.66 -0.14
N ILE A 466 -17.39 5.53 -1.15
CA ILE A 466 -16.88 5.28 -2.51
C ILE A 466 -15.35 5.17 -2.49
N GLU A 467 -14.66 6.03 -1.75
CA GLU A 467 -13.20 5.96 -1.62
C GLU A 467 -12.73 4.65 -0.98
N MET A 468 -13.43 4.19 0.06
CA MET A 468 -13.15 2.92 0.72
C MET A 468 -13.33 1.72 -0.22
N VAL A 469 -14.41 1.71 -1.02
CA VAL A 469 -14.66 0.66 -2.03
C VAL A 469 -13.55 0.64 -3.06
N SER A 470 -13.20 1.80 -3.63
CA SER A 470 -12.09 1.91 -4.60
C SER A 470 -10.77 1.46 -4.00
N TYR A 471 -10.47 1.84 -2.74
CA TYR A 471 -9.25 1.46 -2.05
C TYR A 471 -9.14 -0.06 -1.88
N TYR A 472 -10.17 -0.70 -1.34
CA TYR A 472 -10.15 -2.15 -1.16
C TYR A 472 -10.05 -2.90 -2.49
N PHE A 473 -10.80 -2.46 -3.51
CA PHE A 473 -10.78 -3.10 -4.83
C PHE A 473 -9.37 -3.05 -5.45
N ILE A 474 -8.78 -1.84 -5.52
CA ILE A 474 -7.47 -1.63 -6.15
C ILE A 474 -6.39 -2.42 -5.42
N ASN A 475 -6.36 -2.36 -4.08
CA ASN A 475 -5.36 -3.11 -3.31
C ASN A 475 -5.55 -4.62 -3.46
N ALA A 476 -6.78 -5.12 -3.43
CA ALA A 476 -7.06 -6.56 -3.60
C ALA A 476 -6.62 -7.09 -4.98
N MET A 477 -6.74 -6.30 -6.05
CA MET A 477 -6.26 -6.66 -7.40
C MET A 477 -4.73 -6.76 -7.50
N VAL A 478 -4.02 -5.99 -6.68
CA VAL A 478 -2.57 -5.76 -6.77
C VAL A 478 -1.77 -6.65 -5.80
N THR A 479 -2.42 -7.21 -4.78
CA THR A 479 -1.75 -7.86 -3.65
C THR A 479 -1.23 -9.26 -3.97
N ILE A 480 0.02 -9.53 -3.59
CA ILE A 480 0.65 -10.87 -3.69
C ILE A 480 1.05 -11.41 -2.31
N SER A 481 1.68 -10.57 -1.49
CA SER A 481 2.40 -10.99 -0.27
C SER A 481 1.63 -11.93 0.66
N GLY A 482 0.38 -11.64 1.03
CA GLY A 482 -0.38 -12.56 1.89
C GLY A 482 -1.03 -13.73 1.15
N ILE A 483 -1.43 -13.49 -0.10
CA ILE A 483 -2.26 -14.40 -0.87
C ILE A 483 -1.42 -15.55 -1.45
N ILE A 484 -0.12 -15.34 -1.68
CA ILE A 484 0.78 -16.33 -2.28
C ILE A 484 0.84 -17.66 -1.52
N PHE A 485 0.63 -17.63 -0.19
CA PHE A 485 0.59 -18.83 0.66
C PHE A 485 -0.79 -19.52 0.66
N LEU A 486 -1.84 -18.84 0.20
CA LEU A 486 -3.22 -19.30 0.38
C LEU A 486 -3.87 -19.78 -0.92
N VAL A 487 -3.31 -19.42 -2.06
CA VAL A 487 -3.83 -19.79 -3.39
C VAL A 487 -3.61 -21.27 -3.71
N THR A 488 -4.57 -21.84 -4.42
CA THR A 488 -4.46 -23.15 -5.07
C THR A 488 -4.63 -22.98 -6.58
N ALA A 489 -4.51 -24.07 -7.35
CA ALA A 489 -4.73 -24.04 -8.79
C ALA A 489 -6.12 -23.47 -9.18
N GLN A 490 -7.15 -23.73 -8.37
CA GLN A 490 -8.53 -23.30 -8.65
C GLN A 490 -8.80 -21.86 -8.22
N THR A 491 -8.14 -21.38 -7.16
CA THR A 491 -8.36 -20.04 -6.58
C THR A 491 -7.24 -19.06 -6.88
N SER A 492 -6.34 -19.41 -7.80
CA SER A 492 -5.26 -18.53 -8.23
C SER A 492 -5.80 -17.21 -8.74
N VAL A 493 -5.11 -16.13 -8.34
CA VAL A 493 -5.37 -14.75 -8.75
C VAL A 493 -4.23 -14.27 -9.63
N VAL A 494 -4.45 -13.20 -10.40
CA VAL A 494 -3.49 -12.72 -11.41
C VAL A 494 -2.14 -12.40 -10.77
N ALA A 495 -2.16 -11.80 -9.59
CA ALA A 495 -0.96 -11.41 -8.89
C ALA A 495 -0.08 -12.63 -8.52
N SER A 496 -0.68 -13.76 -8.09
CA SER A 496 0.06 -15.02 -7.88
C SER A 496 0.41 -15.71 -9.19
N LYS A 497 -0.45 -15.65 -10.21
CA LYS A 497 -0.21 -16.25 -11.53
C LYS A 497 0.95 -15.57 -12.26
N ILE A 498 1.15 -14.27 -12.08
CA ILE A 498 2.33 -13.56 -12.60
C ILE A 498 3.62 -14.19 -12.04
N LYS A 499 3.63 -14.55 -10.75
CA LYS A 499 4.78 -15.24 -10.14
C LYS A 499 5.00 -16.64 -10.71
N GLU A 500 3.92 -17.36 -11.02
CA GLU A 500 3.99 -18.67 -11.68
C GLU A 500 4.53 -18.54 -13.13
N LEU A 501 3.99 -17.60 -13.91
CA LEU A 501 4.43 -17.34 -15.29
C LEU A 501 5.89 -16.91 -15.37
N GLN A 502 6.39 -16.21 -14.35
CA GLN A 502 7.82 -15.91 -14.21
C GLN A 502 8.67 -17.19 -14.19
N HIS A 503 8.23 -18.21 -13.44
CA HIS A 503 8.96 -19.48 -13.35
C HIS A 503 9.07 -20.16 -14.72
N PHE A 504 8.04 -20.02 -15.56
CA PHE A 504 8.01 -20.51 -16.94
C PHE A 504 8.57 -19.52 -17.97
N ALA A 505 9.17 -18.40 -17.55
CA ALA A 505 9.71 -17.36 -18.42
C ALA A 505 8.70 -16.77 -19.45
N LYS A 506 7.41 -16.79 -19.11
CA LYS A 506 6.30 -16.26 -19.94
C LYS A 506 6.04 -14.77 -19.67
N PHE A 507 7.03 -13.94 -19.98
CA PHE A 507 7.04 -12.53 -19.58
C PHE A 507 6.05 -11.65 -20.37
N ASN A 508 5.72 -12.01 -21.62
CA ASN A 508 4.74 -11.24 -22.40
C ASN A 508 3.35 -11.34 -21.78
N GLU A 509 2.96 -12.54 -21.36
CA GLU A 509 1.71 -12.82 -20.65
C GLU A 509 1.67 -12.08 -19.30
N VAL A 510 2.81 -12.00 -18.59
CA VAL A 510 2.94 -11.18 -17.38
C VAL A 510 2.62 -9.70 -17.64
N PHE A 511 3.14 -9.12 -18.71
CA PHE A 511 2.86 -7.73 -19.06
C PHE A 511 1.41 -7.52 -19.51
N VAL A 512 0.84 -8.43 -20.31
CA VAL A 512 -0.58 -8.36 -20.70
C VAL A 512 -1.48 -8.40 -19.46
N LEU A 513 -1.25 -9.34 -18.53
CA LEU A 513 -2.01 -9.42 -17.29
C LEU A 513 -1.84 -8.16 -16.41
N SER A 514 -0.63 -7.60 -16.37
CA SER A 514 -0.35 -6.34 -15.66
C SER A 514 -1.12 -5.16 -16.26
N ILE A 515 -1.22 -5.08 -17.60
CA ILE A 515 -2.05 -4.10 -18.31
C ILE A 515 -3.53 -4.28 -17.96
N LEU A 516 -4.03 -5.52 -17.90
CA LEU A 516 -5.43 -5.78 -17.53
C LEU A 516 -5.74 -5.31 -16.10
N ILE A 517 -4.84 -5.55 -15.14
CA ILE A 517 -4.97 -5.01 -13.78
C ILE A 517 -4.96 -3.48 -13.82
N PHE A 518 -3.99 -2.90 -14.51
CA PHE A 518 -3.84 -1.46 -14.64
C PHE A 518 -5.12 -0.79 -15.16
N CYS A 519 -5.64 -1.27 -16.28
CA CYS A 519 -6.84 -0.74 -16.92
C CYS A 519 -8.06 -0.85 -16.01
N THR A 520 -8.27 -2.00 -15.35
CA THR A 520 -9.39 -2.18 -14.42
C THR A 520 -9.28 -1.26 -13.22
N ASN A 521 -8.12 -1.17 -12.61
CA ASN A 521 -7.89 -0.28 -11.48
C ASN A 521 -8.06 1.19 -11.87
N LEU A 522 -7.61 1.58 -13.07
CA LEU A 522 -7.80 2.91 -13.61
C LEU A 522 -9.29 3.22 -13.83
N ILE A 523 -10.06 2.29 -14.40
CA ILE A 523 -11.51 2.43 -14.57
C ILE A 523 -12.19 2.63 -13.22
N ILE A 524 -11.90 1.78 -12.23
CA ILE A 524 -12.48 1.89 -10.88
C ILE A 524 -12.09 3.20 -10.21
N LYS A 525 -10.86 3.67 -10.39
CA LYS A 525 -10.39 4.95 -9.84
C LYS A 525 -11.12 6.13 -10.49
N LEU A 526 -11.24 6.14 -11.82
CA LEU A 526 -11.93 7.21 -12.56
C LEU A 526 -13.43 7.24 -12.24
N LEU A 527 -14.07 6.07 -12.13
CA LEU A 527 -15.46 5.96 -11.72
C LEU A 527 -15.67 6.47 -10.29
N GLY A 528 -14.80 6.10 -9.35
CA GLY A 528 -14.82 6.59 -7.98
C GLY A 528 -14.70 8.11 -7.91
N ASP A 529 -13.71 8.68 -8.60
CA ASP A 529 -13.48 10.12 -8.64
C ASP A 529 -14.65 10.88 -9.32
N TYR A 530 -15.27 10.30 -10.35
CA TYR A 530 -16.46 10.87 -11.01
C TYR A 530 -17.67 10.90 -10.08
N LEU A 531 -17.96 9.80 -9.38
CA LEU A 531 -19.07 9.70 -8.44
C LEU A 531 -18.91 10.65 -7.26
N GLN A 532 -17.68 10.83 -6.76
CA GLN A 532 -17.36 11.80 -5.71
C GLN A 532 -17.63 13.24 -6.14
N LYS A 533 -17.19 13.63 -7.35
CA LYS A 533 -17.45 14.98 -7.89
C LYS A 533 -18.95 15.26 -8.02
N ARG A 534 -19.73 14.29 -8.49
CA ARG A 534 -21.18 14.44 -8.63
C ARG A 534 -21.87 14.69 -7.29
N GLN A 535 -21.46 13.98 -6.24
CA GLN A 535 -22.00 14.18 -4.89
C GLN A 535 -21.59 15.52 -4.28
N SER A 536 -20.38 16.00 -4.55
CA SER A 536 -19.95 17.33 -4.10
C SER A 536 -20.75 18.45 -4.79
N ASN A 537 -21.20 18.25 -6.02
CA ASN A 537 -21.96 19.25 -6.78
C ASN A 537 -23.47 19.20 -6.50
N SER A 538 -23.98 18.13 -5.87
CA SER A 538 -25.40 18.03 -5.49
C SER A 538 -25.68 18.50 -4.06
N ARG A 539 -24.64 18.94 -3.33
CA ARG A 539 -24.72 19.62 -2.04
C ARG A 539 -24.50 21.10 -2.25
#